data_AF-A0A1Q4FB87-F1
#
_entry.id   AF-A0A1Q4FB87-F1
#
_cell.length_a   1.000
_cell.length_b   1.000
_cell.length_c   1.000
_cell.angle_alpha   90.00
_cell.angle_beta   90.00
_cell.angle_gamma   90.00
#
_symmetry.space_group_name_H-M   'P 1'
#
loop_
_entity.id
_entity.type
_entity.pdbx_description
1 polymer ?
#
loop_
_entity_poly.entity_id
_entity_poly.type
_entity_poly.pdbx_seq_one_letter_code
_entity_poly.pdbx_strand_id
1 'polypeptide(L)'
;MQIESIIINLRNRIADFRKSELYEKSKPLRFDINAIEIAVNLSSLGIDNNRAILKSEEYWFEGGYLIANDLTGQWEDISIFYNKLVEAVKASKFFRS
;
A
#
# COMPACT_ATOMS: atom_id res chain seq x y z
N MET A 1 15.51 -2.77 2.42
CA MET A 1 14.45 -3.22 3.34
C MET A 1 13.81 -4.45 2.74
N GLN A 2 13.54 -5.49 3.53
CA GLN A 2 12.79 -6.65 3.02
C GLN A 2 11.31 -6.27 2.86
N ILE A 3 10.65 -6.78 1.82
CA ILE A 3 9.25 -6.41 1.47
C ILE A 3 8.28 -6.65 2.64
N GLU A 4 8.53 -7.68 3.45
CA GLU A 4 7.76 -8.02 4.66
C GLU A 4 7.80 -6.89 5.70
N SER A 5 8.96 -6.28 5.90
CA SER A 5 9.10 -5.14 6.83
C SER A 5 8.29 -3.92 6.37
N ILE A 6 8.20 -3.71 5.06
CA ILE A 6 7.38 -2.63 4.47
C ILE A 6 5.90 -2.93 4.71
N ILE A 7 5.47 -4.18 4.50
CA ILE A 7 4.10 -4.64 4.75
C ILE A 7 3.71 -4.44 6.21
N ILE A 8 4.56 -4.82 7.17
CA ILE A 8 4.29 -4.65 8.60
C ILE A 8 4.15 -3.17 8.96
N ASN A 9 5.08 -2.34 8.49
CA ASN A 9 5.03 -0.89 8.74
C ASN A 9 3.74 -0.27 8.17
N LEU A 10 3.37 -0.61 6.92
CA LEU A 10 2.12 -0.12 6.32
C LEU A 10 0.89 -0.56 7.11
N ARG A 11 0.80 -1.83 7.52
CA ARG A 11 -0.33 -2.34 8.32
C ARG A 11 -0.49 -1.55 9.62
N ASN A 12 0.60 -1.32 10.34
CA ASN A 12 0.59 -0.56 11.58
C ASN A 12 0.13 0.89 11.35
N ARG A 13 0.69 1.56 10.35
CA ARG A 13 0.38 2.95 10.05
C ARG A 13 -1.04 3.15 9.51
N ILE A 14 -1.55 2.22 8.72
CA ILE A 14 -2.96 2.18 8.30
C ILE A 14 -3.88 2.00 9.51
N ALA A 15 -3.54 1.08 10.43
CA ALA A 15 -4.32 0.86 11.64
C ALA A 15 -4.35 2.10 12.55
N ASP A 16 -3.24 2.84 12.64
CA ASP A 16 -3.19 4.13 13.33
C ASP A 16 -4.03 5.19 12.61
N PHE A 17 -3.92 5.29 11.28
CA PHE A 17 -4.68 6.25 10.48
C PHE A 17 -6.18 6.04 10.64
N ARG A 18 -6.65 4.79 10.64
CA ARG A 18 -8.08 4.43 10.82
C ARG A 18 -8.67 4.90 12.15
N LYS A 19 -7.83 5.15 13.15
CA LYS A 19 -8.24 5.66 14.47
C LYS A 19 -8.18 7.20 14.55
N SER A 20 -7.68 7.86 13.51
CA SER A 20 -7.50 9.31 13.50
C SER A 20 -8.79 10.05 13.14
N GLU A 21 -8.92 11.28 13.60
CA GLU A 21 -10.02 12.15 13.19
C GLU A 21 -10.03 12.43 11.68
N LEU A 22 -8.87 12.40 11.04
CA LEU A 22 -8.73 12.66 9.61
C LEU A 22 -9.41 11.57 8.78
N TYR A 23 -9.27 10.31 9.19
CA TYR A 23 -10.00 9.19 8.59
C TYR A 23 -11.51 9.40 8.73
N GLU A 24 -11.99 9.85 9.90
CA GLU A 24 -13.42 10.10 10.08
C GLU A 24 -13.95 11.27 9.26
N LYS A 25 -13.16 12.33 9.07
CA LYS A 25 -13.63 13.55 8.39
C LYS A 25 -13.46 13.50 6.87
N SER A 26 -12.54 12.71 6.33
CA SER A 26 -12.19 12.73 4.90
C SER A 26 -12.57 11.43 4.20
N LYS A 27 -13.70 11.43 3.47
CA LYS A 27 -14.10 10.29 2.62
C LYS A 27 -13.06 9.92 1.55
N PRO A 28 -12.43 10.86 0.81
CA PRO A 28 -11.40 10.54 -0.17
C PRO A 28 -10.24 9.74 0.44
N LEU A 29 -9.72 10.20 1.58
CA LEU A 29 -8.62 9.52 2.28
C LEU A 29 -8.98 8.10 2.74
N ARG A 30 -10.26 7.81 3.00
CA ARG A 30 -10.69 6.43 3.28
C ARG A 30 -10.52 5.53 2.06
N PHE A 31 -10.87 6.01 0.87
CA PHE A 31 -10.70 5.24 -0.37
C PHE A 31 -9.22 4.99 -0.66
N ASP A 32 -8.40 6.01 -0.48
CA ASP A 32 -6.95 5.94 -0.66
C ASP A 32 -6.30 4.90 0.26
N ILE A 33 -6.62 4.97 1.56
CA ILE A 33 -6.11 4.02 2.55
C ILE A 33 -6.60 2.60 2.27
N ASN A 34 -7.85 2.43 1.85
CA ASN A 34 -8.37 1.12 1.45
C ASN A 34 -7.63 0.56 0.21
N ALA A 35 -7.32 1.40 -0.77
CA ALA A 35 -6.58 1.00 -1.96
C ALA A 35 -5.15 0.57 -1.62
N ILE A 36 -4.46 1.32 -0.75
CA ILE A 36 -3.15 0.92 -0.20
C ILE A 36 -3.26 -0.43 0.51
N GLU A 37 -4.25 -0.61 1.37
CA GLU A 37 -4.41 -1.86 2.13
C GLU A 37 -4.66 -3.07 1.22
N ILE A 38 -5.37 -2.90 0.11
CA ILE A 38 -5.55 -3.95 -0.89
C ILE A 38 -4.19 -4.33 -1.51
N ALA A 39 -3.38 -3.36 -1.94
CA ALA A 39 -2.06 -3.63 -2.49
C ALA A 39 -1.12 -4.31 -1.47
N VAL A 40 -1.19 -3.91 -0.19
CA VAL A 40 -0.45 -4.56 0.91
C VAL A 40 -0.87 -6.02 1.06
N ASN A 41 -2.17 -6.31 1.05
CA ASN A 41 -2.69 -7.66 1.20
C ASN A 41 -2.38 -8.54 -0.01
N LEU A 42 -2.44 -7.98 -1.22
CA LEU A 42 -2.02 -8.68 -2.45
C LEU A 42 -0.54 -9.02 -2.42
N SER A 43 0.31 -8.11 -1.92
CA SER A 43 1.75 -8.36 -1.77
C SER A 43 2.01 -9.49 -0.76
N SER A 44 1.35 -9.45 0.40
CA SER A 44 1.41 -10.52 1.42
C SER A 44 1.01 -11.86 0.80
N LEU A 45 -0.13 -11.89 0.10
CA LEU A 45 -0.64 -13.09 -0.55
C LEU A 45 0.31 -13.64 -1.63
N GLY A 46 0.99 -12.75 -2.36
CA GLY A 46 2.04 -13.12 -3.33
C GLY A 46 3.23 -13.82 -2.67
N ILE A 47 3.68 -13.30 -1.53
CA ILE A 47 4.78 -13.87 -0.73
C ILE A 47 4.36 -15.21 -0.14
N ASP A 48 3.24 -15.24 0.57
CA ASP A 48 2.77 -16.40 1.33
C ASP A 48 2.51 -17.61 0.41
N ASN A 49 2.02 -17.37 -0.80
CA ASN A 49 1.70 -18.41 -1.77
C ASN A 49 2.75 -18.57 -2.88
N ASN A 50 3.87 -17.85 -2.82
CA ASN A 50 4.88 -17.80 -3.89
C ASN A 50 4.26 -17.60 -5.29
N ARG A 51 3.30 -16.67 -5.39
CA ARG A 51 2.56 -16.38 -6.64
C ARG A 51 2.87 -14.99 -7.16
N ALA A 52 2.80 -14.84 -8.48
CA ALA A 52 2.78 -13.53 -9.11
C ALA A 52 1.46 -12.79 -8.84
N ILE A 53 1.54 -11.46 -8.85
CA ILE A 53 0.42 -10.54 -8.98
C ILE A 53 -0.22 -10.74 -10.37
N LEU A 54 -1.55 -10.80 -10.39
CA LEU A 54 -2.32 -10.93 -11.61
C LEU A 54 -2.42 -9.58 -12.31
N LYS A 55 -2.53 -9.57 -13.64
CA LYS A 55 -2.76 -8.36 -14.44
C LYS A 55 -3.98 -7.55 -13.96
N SER A 56 -5.02 -8.24 -13.52
CA SER A 56 -6.21 -7.60 -12.93
C SER A 56 -5.97 -7.03 -11.52
N GLU A 57 -4.84 -7.31 -10.89
CA GLU A 57 -4.44 -6.82 -9.57
C GLU A 57 -3.41 -5.68 -9.68
N GLU A 58 -2.73 -5.55 -10.82
CA GLU A 58 -1.66 -4.56 -11.06
C GLU A 58 -2.15 -3.11 -10.88
N TYR A 59 -3.42 -2.84 -11.22
CA TYR A 59 -3.99 -1.49 -11.10
C TYR A 59 -3.91 -0.92 -9.67
N TRP A 60 -3.92 -1.79 -8.65
CA TRP A 60 -3.78 -1.36 -7.27
C TRP A 60 -2.41 -0.73 -7.03
N PHE A 61 -1.37 -1.21 -7.70
CA PHE A 61 0.02 -0.74 -7.59
C PHE A 61 0.33 0.45 -8.50
N GLU A 62 -0.51 0.73 -9.50
CA GLU A 62 -0.34 1.84 -10.44
C GLU A 62 -0.94 3.15 -9.92
N GLY A 63 -2.01 3.08 -9.12
CA GLY A 63 -2.74 4.25 -8.59
C GLY A 63 -2.04 5.02 -7.46
N GLY A 64 -0.88 4.55 -6.98
CA GLY A 64 -0.22 5.14 -5.80
C GLY A 64 0.19 6.59 -5.94
N TYR A 65 0.42 7.07 -7.17
CA TYR A 65 0.74 8.46 -7.43
C TYR A 65 -0.42 9.43 -7.10
N LEU A 66 -1.68 8.97 -7.21
CA LEU A 66 -2.86 9.80 -6.88
C LEU A 66 -3.14 9.79 -5.38
N ILE A 67 -2.97 8.63 -4.75
CA ILE A 67 -3.18 8.40 -3.31
C ILE A 67 -2.16 9.17 -2.44
N ALA A 68 -0.93 9.34 -2.95
CA ALA A 68 0.18 9.87 -2.15
C ALA A 68 0.07 11.37 -1.82
N ASN A 69 -0.70 12.16 -2.58
CA ASN A 69 -0.73 13.62 -2.46
C ASN A 69 -1.68 14.14 -1.37
N ASP A 70 -2.64 13.33 -0.92
CA ASP A 70 -3.66 13.77 0.04
C ASP A 70 -3.26 13.48 1.51
N LEU A 71 -2.27 12.61 1.73
CA LEU A 71 -1.73 12.30 3.06
C LEU A 71 -0.60 13.28 3.41
N THR A 72 -0.86 14.15 4.39
CA THR A 72 0.08 15.22 4.81
C THR A 72 0.44 15.13 6.29
N GLY A 73 1.53 15.79 6.69
CA GLY A 73 1.99 15.86 8.07
C GLY A 73 2.42 14.48 8.59
N GLN A 74 1.89 14.07 9.74
CA GLN A 74 2.28 12.80 10.37
C GLN A 74 1.91 11.53 9.58
N TRP A 75 1.17 11.65 8.47
CA TRP A 75 0.69 10.52 7.66
C TRP A 75 1.41 10.38 6.32
N GLU A 76 2.31 11.31 5.98
CA GLU A 76 3.12 11.25 4.75
C GLU A 76 3.95 9.95 4.66
N ASP A 77 4.29 9.40 5.82
CA ASP A 77 5.05 8.16 5.91
C ASP A 77 4.31 6.96 5.30
N ILE A 78 2.97 6.94 5.33
CA ILE A 78 2.16 5.93 4.67
C ILE A 78 2.41 5.96 3.15
N SER A 79 2.38 7.14 2.53
CA SER A 79 2.69 7.31 1.10
C SER A 79 4.11 6.88 0.76
N ILE A 80 5.07 7.23 1.61
CA ILE A 80 6.48 6.84 1.43
C ILE A 80 6.64 5.31 1.50
N PHE A 81 6.06 4.66 2.50
CA PHE A 81 6.12 3.21 2.60
C PHE A 81 5.36 2.53 1.47
N TYR A 82 4.27 3.11 1.00
CA TYR A 82 3.51 2.58 -0.11
C TYR A 82 4.30 2.60 -1.41
N ASN A 83 4.95 3.71 -1.73
CA ASN A 83 5.84 3.80 -2.90
C ASN A 83 6.97 2.77 -2.82
N LYS A 84 7.58 2.59 -1.65
CA LYS A 84 8.60 1.55 -1.44
C LYS A 84 8.06 0.13 -1.65
N LEU A 85 6.81 -0.14 -1.26
CA LEU A 85 6.16 -1.42 -1.52
C LEU A 85 6.02 -1.63 -3.02
N VAL A 86 5.47 -0.65 -3.74
CA VAL A 86 5.28 -0.72 -5.21
C VAL A 86 6.62 -0.98 -5.92
N GLU A 87 7.67 -0.25 -5.55
CA GLU A 87 9.02 -0.46 -6.09
C GLU A 87 9.55 -1.87 -5.79
N ALA A 88 9.37 -2.36 -4.56
CA ALA A 88 9.82 -3.69 -4.16
C ALA A 88 9.07 -4.80 -4.92
N VAL A 89 7.74 -4.67 -5.09
CA VAL A 89 6.95 -5.61 -5.89
C VAL A 89 7.42 -5.55 -7.35
N LYS A 90 7.68 -4.36 -7.91
CA LYS A 90 8.15 -4.18 -9.31
C LYS A 90 9.53 -4.76 -9.56
N ALA A 91 10.45 -4.61 -8.59
CA ALA A 91 11.79 -5.16 -8.68
C ALA A 91 11.83 -6.69 -8.47
N SER A 92 10.81 -7.24 -7.82
CA SER A 92 10.66 -8.69 -7.63
C SER A 92 10.01 -9.35 -8.85
N LYS A 93 10.16 -10.68 -8.96
CA LYS A 93 9.42 -11.49 -9.95
C LYS A 93 7.91 -11.61 -9.64
N PHE A 94 7.36 -10.76 -8.77
CA PHE A 94 5.93 -10.76 -8.46
C PHE A 94 5.10 -10.15 -9.58
N PHE A 95 5.64 -9.26 -10.41
CA PHE A 95 4.99 -8.98 -11.70
C PHE A 95 5.35 -10.09 -12.69
N ARG A 96 4.40 -10.41 -13.57
CA ARG A 96 4.62 -11.42 -14.61
C ARG A 96 5.75 -10.92 -15.53
N SER A 97 6.73 -11.78 -15.79
CA SER A 97 7.75 -11.59 -16.84
C SER A 97 7.15 -11.73 -18.23
#